data_AF-A0A2N1TC83-F1
#
_entry.id   AF-A0A2N1TC83-F1
#
_cell.length_a   1.000
_cell.length_b   1.000
_cell.length_c   1.000
_cell.angle_alpha   90.00
_cell.angle_beta   90.00
_cell.angle_gamma   90.00
#
_symmetry.space_group_name_H-M   'P 1'
#
loop_
_entity.id
_entity.type
_entity.pdbx_description
1 polymer ?
#
loop_
_entity_poly.entity_id
_entity_poly.type
_entity_poly.pdbx_seq_one_letter_code
_entity_poly.pdbx_strand_id
1 'polypeptide(L)'
;MECYACKSISGEKRISPGPIIHEGKYWLVEHAYPTQLKGWLVIVTKRHVETLHELTKQEFAELGEICERTTKILHEALNCEKEYSMCLAEVEHFQHIHFHIIPKPHDLPAELKGSKIFAMLKVEESDAIARHDIEQFCINLKNRYAIDL
;
A
#
# COMPACT_ATOMS: atom_id res chain seq x y z
N MET A 1 -14.24 5.09 -17.38
CA MET A 1 -14.25 5.86 -16.12
C MET A 1 -12.81 6.28 -15.84
N GLU A 2 -12.57 7.42 -15.20
CA GLU A 2 -11.22 7.85 -14.85
C GLU A 2 -10.68 6.96 -13.70
N CYS A 3 -9.54 6.29 -13.92
CA CYS A 3 -8.91 5.43 -12.91
C CYS A 3 -7.68 6.14 -12.30
N TYR A 4 -7.75 6.49 -11.02
CA TYR A 4 -6.68 7.21 -10.33
C TYR A 4 -5.45 6.35 -10.08
N ALA A 5 -5.61 5.03 -9.92
CA ALA A 5 -4.48 4.11 -9.87
C ALA A 5 -3.69 4.15 -11.20
N CYS A 6 -4.36 4.07 -12.36
CA CYS A 6 -3.72 4.23 -13.66
C CYS A 6 -2.99 5.57 -13.81
N LYS A 7 -3.58 6.68 -13.35
CA LYS A 7 -2.94 7.99 -13.37
C LYS A 7 -1.71 8.09 -12.46
N SER A 8 -1.72 7.40 -11.32
CA SER A 8 -0.54 7.30 -10.46
C SER A 8 0.55 6.48 -11.13
N ILE A 9 0.20 5.31 -11.70
CA ILE A 9 1.13 4.41 -12.38
C ILE A 9 1.79 5.08 -13.59
N SER A 10 1.03 5.85 -14.38
CA SER A 10 1.55 6.58 -15.55
C SER A 10 2.37 7.81 -15.17
N GLY A 11 2.31 8.25 -13.92
CA GLY A 11 2.93 9.48 -13.44
C GLY A 11 2.13 10.76 -13.72
N GLU A 12 0.96 10.67 -14.38
CA GLU A 12 0.08 11.81 -14.64
C GLU A 12 -0.37 12.49 -13.33
N LYS A 13 -0.73 11.69 -12.31
CA LYS A 13 -1.16 12.17 -11.00
C LYS A 13 -0.81 11.15 -9.92
N ARG A 14 0.36 11.32 -9.28
CA ARG A 14 0.81 10.45 -8.18
C ARG A 14 -0.08 10.61 -6.94
N ILE A 15 -0.42 9.48 -6.32
CA ILE A 15 -1.20 9.43 -5.07
C ILE A 15 -0.27 9.52 -3.85
N SER A 16 0.84 8.78 -3.90
CA SER A 16 1.84 8.77 -2.81
C SER A 16 2.69 10.04 -2.85
N PRO A 17 3.01 10.66 -1.70
CA PRO A 17 4.01 11.72 -1.65
C PRO A 17 5.43 11.16 -1.85
N GLY A 18 5.66 9.89 -1.50
CA GLY A 18 6.97 9.24 -1.62
C GLY A 18 7.26 8.57 -2.97
N PRO A 19 8.52 8.13 -3.18
CA PRO A 19 8.84 7.29 -4.33
C PRO A 19 8.13 5.94 -4.25
N ILE A 20 8.03 5.26 -5.40
CA ILE A 20 7.70 3.83 -5.46
C ILE A 20 8.72 3.07 -4.60
N ILE A 21 8.22 2.28 -3.66
CA ILE A 21 9.01 1.52 -2.68
C ILE A 21 9.63 0.29 -3.35
N HIS A 22 8.82 -0.43 -4.13
CA HIS A 22 9.27 -1.57 -4.92
C HIS A 22 8.54 -1.61 -6.26
N GLU A 23 9.27 -1.96 -7.30
CA GLU A 23 8.74 -2.16 -8.64
C GLU A 23 9.06 -3.58 -9.08
N GLY A 24 8.03 -4.41 -9.12
CA GLY A 24 8.08 -5.75 -9.69
C GLY A 24 7.75 -5.73 -11.19
N LYS A 25 7.65 -6.93 -11.75
CA LYS A 25 7.23 -7.16 -13.13
C LYS A 25 5.77 -6.78 -13.36
N TYR A 26 4.88 -7.21 -12.47
CA TYR A 26 3.43 -7.01 -12.57
C TYR A 26 2.86 -6.04 -11.54
N TRP A 27 3.59 -5.76 -10.46
CA TRP A 27 3.09 -4.99 -9.32
C TRP A 27 4.00 -3.80 -8.96
N LEU A 28 3.42 -2.78 -8.35
CA LEU A 28 4.13 -1.72 -7.65
C LEU A 28 3.76 -1.76 -6.16
N VAL A 29 4.72 -1.39 -5.30
CA VAL A 29 4.47 -1.11 -3.89
C VAL A 29 4.62 0.39 -3.67
N GLU A 30 3.54 1.03 -3.22
CA GLU A 30 3.49 2.46 -2.88
C GLU A 30 2.91 2.66 -1.48
N HIS A 31 3.10 3.86 -0.92
CA HIS A 31 2.45 4.25 0.33
C HIS A 31 1.15 5.01 0.06
N ALA A 32 0.07 4.60 0.71
CA ALA A 32 -1.24 5.23 0.56
C ALA A 32 -1.34 6.51 1.40
N TYR A 33 -1.84 7.58 0.80
CA TYR A 33 -1.91 8.90 1.41
C TYR A 33 -3.20 9.63 0.98
N PRO A 34 -3.79 10.50 1.82
CA PRO A 34 -3.44 10.82 3.22
C PRO A 34 -3.88 9.76 4.23
N THR A 35 -3.13 9.57 5.30
CA THR A 35 -3.43 8.60 6.37
C THR A 35 -2.84 9.02 7.72
N GLN A 36 -3.47 8.57 8.80
CA GLN A 36 -2.95 8.66 10.17
C GLN A 36 -1.91 7.57 10.50
N LEU A 37 -1.69 6.59 9.60
CA LEU A 37 -0.83 5.45 9.88
C LEU A 37 0.40 5.41 8.98
N LYS A 38 1.58 5.60 9.59
CA LYS A 38 2.85 5.38 8.91
C LYS A 38 2.95 3.91 8.47
N GLY A 39 3.34 3.68 7.21
CA GLY A 39 3.44 2.33 6.66
C GLY A 39 2.15 1.71 6.12
N TRP A 40 1.06 2.47 5.94
CA TRP A 40 -0.05 2.01 5.10
C TRP A 40 0.40 1.83 3.65
N LEU A 41 0.71 0.59 3.25
CA LEU A 41 1.18 0.30 1.90
C LEU A 41 0.05 -0.25 1.03
N VAL A 42 0.20 -0.04 -0.28
CA VAL A 42 -0.61 -0.66 -1.32
C VAL A 42 0.27 -1.39 -2.30
N ILE A 43 -0.09 -2.64 -2.63
CA ILE A 43 0.47 -3.42 -3.73
C ILE A 43 -0.52 -3.33 -4.89
N VAL A 44 -0.18 -2.61 -5.95
CA VAL A 44 -1.08 -2.27 -7.06
C VAL A 44 -0.64 -2.92 -8.36
N THR A 45 -1.55 -3.51 -9.14
CA THR A 45 -1.21 -4.07 -10.45
C THR A 45 -0.76 -2.97 -11.39
N LYS A 46 0.25 -3.22 -12.23
CA LYS A 46 0.70 -2.27 -13.25
C LYS A 46 -0.32 -2.10 -14.36
N ARG A 47 -0.91 -3.20 -14.83
CA ARG A 47 -2.03 -3.15 -15.79
C ARG A 47 -3.34 -2.86 -15.06
N HIS A 48 -4.26 -2.22 -15.77
CA HIS A 48 -5.65 -2.10 -15.30
C HIS A 48 -6.32 -3.47 -15.31
N VAL A 49 -6.85 -3.86 -14.15
CA VAL A 49 -7.67 -5.05 -13.94
C VAL A 49 -8.54 -4.77 -12.73
N GLU A 50 -9.82 -5.12 -12.80
CA GLU A 50 -10.77 -4.77 -11.74
C GLU A 50 -11.12 -5.97 -10.86
N THR A 51 -10.82 -7.19 -11.33
CA THR A 51 -11.25 -8.42 -10.66
C THR A 51 -10.09 -9.38 -10.41
N LEU A 52 -10.15 -10.10 -9.28
CA LEU A 52 -9.10 -11.05 -8.89
C LEU A 52 -9.05 -12.27 -9.82
N HIS A 53 -10.18 -12.70 -10.38
CA HIS A 53 -10.24 -13.89 -11.23
C HIS A 53 -9.63 -13.68 -12.62
N GLU A 54 -9.33 -12.44 -13.00
CA GLU A 54 -8.62 -12.08 -14.23
C GLU A 54 -7.10 -11.98 -14.03
N LEU A 55 -6.60 -12.14 -12.80
CA LEU A 55 -5.17 -12.23 -12.55
C LEU A 55 -4.62 -13.57 -13.03
N THR A 56 -3.46 -13.51 -13.65
CA THR A 56 -2.71 -14.68 -14.10
C THR A 56 -2.03 -15.39 -12.93
N LYS A 57 -1.61 -16.64 -13.15
CA LYS A 57 -0.83 -17.40 -12.15
C LYS A 57 0.48 -16.69 -11.78
N GLN A 58 1.12 -16.06 -12.75
CA GLN A 58 2.38 -15.32 -12.55
C GLN A 58 2.17 -14.04 -11.74
N GLU A 59 1.05 -13.35 -11.96
CA GLU A 59 0.67 -12.18 -11.15
C GLU A 59 0.41 -12.58 -9.70
N PHE A 60 -0.31 -13.68 -9.45
CA PHE A 60 -0.50 -14.19 -8.09
C PHE A 60 0.80 -14.67 -7.43
N ALA A 61 1.69 -15.32 -8.19
CA ALA A 61 2.98 -15.78 -7.67
C ALA A 61 3.83 -14.60 -7.18
N GLU A 62 4.01 -13.58 -8.03
CA GLU A 62 4.76 -12.37 -7.65
C GLU A 62 4.07 -11.62 -6.50
N LEU A 63 2.75 -11.56 -6.47
CA LEU A 63 2.02 -10.96 -5.35
C LEU A 63 2.35 -11.66 -4.02
N GLY A 64 2.44 -12.99 -4.00
CA GLY A 64 2.79 -13.75 -2.81
C GLY A 64 4.20 -13.42 -2.29
N GLU A 65 5.17 -13.35 -3.20
CA GLU A 65 6.55 -12.94 -2.87
C GLU A 65 6.61 -11.50 -2.33
N ILE A 66 5.91 -10.57 -2.99
CA ILE A 66 5.86 -9.17 -2.52
C ILE A 66 5.17 -9.08 -1.16
N CYS A 67 4.08 -9.82 -0.93
CA CYS A 67 3.40 -9.84 0.37
C CYS A 67 4.34 -10.31 1.48
N GLU A 68 5.06 -11.41 1.26
CA GLU A 68 6.00 -11.98 2.24
C GLU A 68 7.11 -10.99 2.61
N ARG A 69 7.71 -10.33 1.61
CA ARG A 69 8.75 -9.32 1.84
C ARG A 69 8.18 -8.06 2.50
N THR A 70 7.03 -7.57 2.03
CA THR A 70 6.40 -6.35 2.56
C THR A 70 6.10 -6.48 4.04
N THR A 71 5.50 -7.59 4.46
CA THR A 71 5.08 -7.78 5.85
C THR A 71 6.27 -7.86 6.80
N LYS A 72 7.35 -8.56 6.41
CA LYS A 72 8.60 -8.61 7.18
C LYS A 72 9.24 -7.22 7.33
N ILE A 73 9.39 -6.49 6.22
CA ILE A 73 9.99 -5.15 6.22
C ILE A 73 9.16 -4.19 7.10
N LEU A 74 7.83 -4.25 7.02
CA LEU A 74 6.96 -3.43 7.86
C LEU A 74 7.08 -3.80 9.34
N HIS A 75 7.07 -5.09 9.66
CA HIS A 75 7.23 -5.59 11.02
C HIS A 75 8.54 -5.09 11.65
N GLU A 76 9.66 -5.25 10.95
CA GLU A 76 10.97 -4.81 11.44
C GLU A 76 11.08 -3.29 11.55
N ALA A 77 10.49 -2.54 10.61
CA ALA A 77 10.60 -1.08 10.59
C ALA A 77 9.72 -0.40 11.65
N LEU A 78 8.61 -1.04 12.04
CA LEU A 78 7.58 -0.41 12.88
C LEU A 78 7.29 -1.15 14.19
N ASN A 79 7.80 -2.38 14.35
CA ASN A 79 7.47 -3.27 15.46
C ASN A 79 5.94 -3.35 15.67
N CYS A 80 5.21 -3.61 14.59
CA CYS A 80 3.76 -3.76 14.63
C CYS A 80 3.34 -5.13 15.19
N GLU A 81 2.12 -5.21 15.74
CA GLU A 81 1.61 -6.45 16.33
C GLU A 81 1.37 -7.52 15.26
N LYS A 82 0.87 -7.10 14.10
CA LYS A 82 0.65 -7.90 12.89
C LYS A 82 0.33 -7.00 11.70
N GLU A 83 0.25 -7.60 10.53
CA GLU A 83 -0.13 -6.91 9.30
C GLU A 83 -1.53 -7.37 8.85
N TYR A 84 -2.37 -6.43 8.42
CA TYR A 84 -3.59 -6.77 7.69
C TYR A 84 -3.31 -6.79 6.20
N SER A 85 -3.92 -7.75 5.48
CA SER A 85 -3.95 -7.79 4.02
C SER A 85 -5.39 -7.80 3.53
N MET A 86 -5.77 -6.82 2.70
CA MET A 86 -7.15 -6.65 2.24
C MET A 86 -7.19 -6.15 0.79
N CYS A 87 -7.97 -6.80 -0.07
CA CYS A 87 -8.30 -6.34 -1.41
C CYS A 87 -9.81 -6.11 -1.48
N LEU A 88 -10.21 -4.85 -1.68
CA LEU A 88 -11.61 -4.45 -1.84
C LEU A 88 -11.83 -3.90 -3.25
N ALA A 89 -11.02 -2.89 -3.64
CA ALA A 89 -10.98 -2.33 -5.00
C ALA A 89 -12.35 -1.91 -5.59
N GLU A 90 -13.28 -1.44 -4.75
CA GLU A 90 -14.64 -1.06 -5.18
C GLU A 90 -14.91 0.45 -5.15
N VAL A 91 -14.04 1.23 -4.49
CA VAL A 91 -14.18 2.68 -4.36
C VAL A 91 -14.16 3.34 -5.75
N GLU A 92 -15.06 4.30 -5.96
CA GLU A 92 -15.06 5.17 -7.16
C GLU A 92 -13.67 5.70 -7.51
N HIS A 93 -13.32 5.59 -8.80
CA HIS A 93 -12.01 5.91 -9.38
C HIS A 93 -10.84 4.99 -8.96
N PHE A 94 -11.11 4.01 -8.09
CA PHE A 94 -10.15 3.02 -7.60
C PHE A 94 -10.60 1.58 -7.85
N GLN A 95 -11.48 1.37 -8.83
CA GLN A 95 -11.79 0.04 -9.38
C GLN A 95 -10.60 -0.49 -10.19
N HIS A 96 -9.55 -0.85 -9.47
CA HIS A 96 -8.27 -1.32 -9.97
C HIS A 96 -7.67 -2.19 -8.88
N ILE A 97 -7.25 -3.41 -9.18
CA ILE A 97 -6.75 -4.34 -8.17
C ILE A 97 -5.54 -3.74 -7.41
N HIS A 98 -5.76 -3.54 -6.12
CA HIS A 98 -4.73 -3.19 -5.16
C HIS A 98 -5.00 -3.89 -3.83
N PHE A 99 -3.93 -4.31 -3.18
CA PHE A 99 -3.96 -4.91 -1.85
C PHE A 99 -3.42 -3.91 -0.85
N HIS A 100 -4.18 -3.63 0.19
CA HIS A 100 -3.69 -2.88 1.35
C HIS A 100 -2.88 -3.81 2.24
N ILE A 101 -1.65 -3.42 2.58
CA ILE A 101 -0.82 -4.06 3.60
C ILE A 101 -0.63 -3.05 4.73
N ILE A 102 -1.23 -3.34 5.89
CA ILE A 102 -1.39 -2.35 6.97
C ILE A 102 -0.71 -2.85 8.25
N PRO A 103 0.33 -2.18 8.75
CA PRO A 103 1.01 -2.55 9.99
C PRO A 103 0.16 -2.13 11.19
N LYS A 104 -0.57 -3.07 11.79
CA LYS A 104 -1.46 -2.80 12.91
C LYS A 104 -0.63 -2.57 14.19
N PRO A 105 -0.70 -1.37 14.82
CA PRO A 105 0.02 -1.13 16.06
C PRO A 105 -0.57 -1.94 17.23
N HIS A 106 0.24 -2.17 18.26
CA HIS A 106 -0.14 -2.96 19.45
C HIS A 106 -1.30 -2.32 20.23
N ASP A 107 -1.30 -0.99 20.33
CA ASP A 107 -2.24 -0.17 21.08
C ASP A 107 -3.41 0.34 20.23
N LEU A 108 -3.64 -0.25 19.04
CA LEU A 108 -4.76 0.14 18.18
C LEU A 108 -6.11 0.03 18.94
N PRO A 109 -6.89 1.13 19.05
CA PRO A 109 -8.21 1.12 19.68
C PRO A 109 -9.13 0.05 19.11
N ALA A 110 -9.97 -0.55 19.95
CA ALA A 110 -10.79 -1.71 19.59
C ALA A 110 -11.79 -1.38 18.45
N GLU A 111 -12.31 -0.17 18.44
CA GLU A 111 -13.22 0.39 17.44
C GLU A 111 -12.57 0.58 16.06
N LEU A 112 -11.23 0.59 15.97
CA LEU A 112 -10.48 0.68 14.71
C LEU A 112 -9.93 -0.68 14.24
N LYS A 113 -10.20 -1.79 14.95
CA LYS A 113 -9.68 -3.12 14.55
C LYS A 113 -10.42 -3.70 13.34
N GLY A 114 -9.71 -4.54 12.59
CA GLY A 114 -10.23 -5.16 11.35
C GLY A 114 -10.46 -4.12 10.26
N SER A 115 -11.53 -4.29 9.48
CA SER A 115 -11.89 -3.36 8.39
C SER A 115 -12.21 -1.94 8.86
N LYS A 116 -12.45 -1.71 10.17
CA LYS A 116 -12.70 -0.37 10.69
C LYS A 116 -11.46 0.53 10.65
N ILE A 117 -10.26 -0.03 10.47
CA ILE A 117 -9.01 0.71 10.35
C ILE A 117 -9.00 1.68 9.15
N PHE A 118 -9.85 1.45 8.14
CA PHE A 118 -10.04 2.35 7.01
C PHE A 118 -10.52 3.75 7.40
N ALA A 119 -11.05 3.95 8.61
CA ALA A 119 -11.31 5.28 9.15
C ALA A 119 -10.02 6.14 9.31
N MET A 120 -8.84 5.51 9.31
CA MET A 120 -7.53 6.18 9.38
C MET A 120 -6.92 6.49 7.99
N LEU A 121 -7.64 6.24 6.90
CA LEU A 121 -7.23 6.50 5.51
C LEU A 121 -8.14 7.56 4.88
N LYS A 122 -7.62 8.34 3.93
CA LYS A 122 -8.33 9.48 3.30
C LYS A 122 -8.80 10.52 4.32
N VAL A 123 -8.00 10.72 5.35
CA VAL A 123 -8.22 11.75 6.37
C VAL A 123 -7.88 13.14 5.82
N GLU A 124 -8.33 14.18 6.51
CA GLU A 124 -7.94 15.55 6.21
C GLU A 124 -6.42 15.75 6.39
N GLU A 125 -5.83 16.71 5.67
CA GLU A 125 -4.39 16.94 5.70
C GLU A 125 -3.87 17.31 7.11
N SER A 126 -4.70 17.99 7.92
CA SER A 126 -4.37 18.33 9.32
C SER A 126 -4.23 17.11 10.23
N ASP A 127 -4.90 16.00 9.87
CA ASP A 127 -4.90 14.76 10.64
C ASP A 127 -3.94 13.71 10.06
N ALA A 128 -3.38 13.96 8.87
CA ALA A 128 -2.47 13.05 8.22
C ALA A 128 -1.05 13.12 8.81
N ILE A 129 -0.32 12.02 8.71
CA ILE A 129 1.15 12.06 8.90
C ILE A 129 1.76 13.03 7.88
N ALA A 130 2.71 13.85 8.31
CA ALA A 130 3.32 14.85 7.44
C ALA A 130 3.92 14.23 6.17
N ARG A 131 3.73 14.89 5.02
CA ARG A 131 4.21 14.41 3.71
C ARG A 131 5.70 14.06 3.72
N HIS A 132 6.51 14.91 4.36
CA HIS A 132 7.96 14.69 4.48
C HIS A 132 8.29 13.40 5.22
N ASP A 133 7.56 13.07 6.29
CA ASP A 133 7.80 11.84 7.06
C ASP A 133 7.46 10.59 6.23
N ILE A 134 6.39 10.66 5.43
CA ILE A 134 6.04 9.59 4.49
C ILE A 134 7.10 9.45 3.39
N GLU A 135 7.57 10.55 2.82
CA GLU A 135 8.65 10.55 1.82
C GLU A 135 9.92 9.87 2.34
N GLN A 136 10.39 10.27 3.54
CA GLN A 136 11.57 9.66 4.16
C GLN A 136 11.35 8.18 4.49
N PHE A 137 10.15 7.82 4.95
CA PHE A 137 9.79 6.44 5.21
C PHE A 137 9.83 5.59 3.93
N CYS A 138 9.26 6.08 2.83
CA CYS A 138 9.29 5.41 1.53
C CYS A 138 10.72 5.22 1.00
N ILE A 139 11.60 6.22 1.15
CA ILE A 139 13.02 6.11 0.78
C ILE A 139 13.71 5.02 1.61
N ASN A 140 13.46 4.98 2.92
CA ASN A 140 14.03 3.96 3.80
C ASN A 140 13.58 2.54 3.36
N LEU A 141 12.29 2.34 3.13
CA LEU A 141 11.76 1.05 2.72
C LEU A 141 12.30 0.63 1.35
N LYS A 142 12.41 1.57 0.40
CA LYS A 142 13.01 1.31 -0.92
C LYS A 142 14.41 0.74 -0.82
N ASN A 143 15.23 1.28 0.09
CA ASN A 143 16.59 0.79 0.32
C ASN A 143 16.60 -0.61 0.95
N ARG A 144 15.69 -0.91 1.88
CA ARG A 144 15.55 -2.26 2.46
C ARG A 144 15.18 -3.30 1.40
N TYR A 145 14.24 -2.96 0.53
CA TYR A 145 13.85 -3.79 -0.62
C TYR A 145 14.99 -4.12 -1.58
N ALA A 146 16.06 -3.30 -1.62
CA ALA A 146 17.21 -3.55 -2.48
C ALA A 146 18.26 -4.49 -1.86
N ILE A 147 18.22 -4.70 -0.54
CA ILE A 147 19.20 -5.53 0.19
C ILE A 147 18.75 -7.00 0.26
N ASP A 148 17.45 -7.26 0.24
CA ASP A 148 16.87 -8.62 0.32
C ASP A 148 16.86 -9.37 -1.05
N LEU A 149 17.94 -9.27 -1.84
CA LEU A 149 18.15 -10.00 -3.10
C LEU A 149 19.30 -11.00 -2.98
#